data_AF-A0A0J8ST53-F1
#
_entry.id   AF-A0A0J8ST53-F1
#
_cell.length_a   1.000
_cell.length_b   1.000
_cell.length_c   1.000
_cell.angle_alpha   90.00
_cell.angle_beta   90.00
_cell.angle_gamma   90.00
#
_symmetry.space_group_name_H-M   'P 1'
#
loop_
_entity.id
_entity.type
_entity.pdbx_description
1 polymer ?
#
loop_
_entity_poly.entity_id
_entity_poly.type
_entity_poly.pdbx_seq_one_letter_code
_entity_poly.pdbx_strand_id
1 'polypeptide(L)'
;MIDYELLPKASFYYGKIFFHPVLLSLEHEPCEPLALWVVNDTRDVMKGQLRLNVYTLNGEKIYSSSHAVEVTSQSSRCIAELTEVEVLQGRRAEEVMVELVSEGFAAPRLTGSFVTPCETSHNPKEQALWFGLLRVRSPLLTESLLFSLPQGT
;
A
#
# COMPACT_ATOMS: atom_id res chain seq x y z
N MET A 1 1.17 -8.72 16.73
CA MET A 1 -0.15 -8.16 16.36
C MET A 1 -1.13 -8.21 17.53
N ILE A 2 -1.07 -9.26 18.34
CA ILE A 2 -1.74 -9.36 19.64
C ILE A 2 -0.66 -9.16 20.72
N ASP A 3 -1.00 -8.52 21.84
CA ASP A 3 -0.08 -8.37 22.97
C ASP A 3 -0.14 -9.56 23.95
N TYR A 4 0.59 -9.45 25.06
CA TYR A 4 0.67 -10.49 26.09
C TYR A 4 -0.68 -10.74 26.78
N GLU A 5 -1.52 -9.72 26.89
CA GLU A 5 -2.84 -9.80 27.53
C GLU A 5 -3.94 -10.27 26.56
N LEU A 6 -3.55 -10.77 25.38
CA LEU A 6 -4.43 -11.20 24.31
C LEU A 6 -5.27 -10.06 23.71
N LEU A 7 -4.85 -8.81 23.87
CA LEU A 7 -5.53 -7.65 23.30
C LEU A 7 -5.03 -7.40 21.87
N PRO A 8 -5.94 -7.36 20.87
CA PRO A 8 -5.57 -7.10 19.49
C PRO A 8 -5.19 -5.64 19.28
N LYS A 9 -3.99 -5.40 18.75
CA LYS A 9 -3.55 -4.06 18.33
C LYS A 9 -4.20 -3.69 17.00
N ALA A 10 -4.13 -2.41 16.60
CA ALA A 10 -4.63 -1.95 15.30
C ALA A 10 -4.12 -2.81 14.12
N SER A 11 -2.85 -3.24 14.17
CA SER A 11 -2.26 -4.15 13.17
C SER A 11 -3.03 -5.47 13.02
N PHE A 12 -3.61 -6.03 14.08
CA PHE A 12 -4.44 -7.22 14.00
C PHE A 12 -5.65 -7.03 13.08
N TYR A 13 -6.34 -5.90 13.19
CA TYR A 13 -7.50 -5.59 12.35
C TYR A 13 -7.09 -5.33 10.91
N TYR A 14 -5.96 -4.65 10.69
CA TYR A 14 -5.39 -4.51 9.37
C TYR A 14 -5.02 -5.86 8.75
N GLY A 15 -4.44 -6.77 9.53
CA GLY A 15 -4.14 -8.13 9.08
C GLY A 15 -5.37 -8.90 8.60
N LYS A 16 -6.54 -8.71 9.23
CA LYS A 16 -7.80 -9.33 8.76
C LYS A 16 -8.22 -8.83 7.36
N ILE A 17 -7.86 -7.60 7.01
CA ILE A 17 -8.15 -7.00 5.71
C ILE A 17 -7.09 -7.46 4.69
N PHE A 18 -5.81 -7.35 5.03
CA PHE A 18 -4.70 -7.72 4.13
C PHE A 18 -4.64 -9.21 3.80
N PHE A 19 -5.03 -10.08 4.75
CA PHE A 19 -5.09 -11.53 4.53
C PHE A 19 -6.50 -12.00 4.14
N HIS A 20 -7.37 -11.10 3.68
CA HIS A 20 -8.64 -11.52 3.12
C HIS A 20 -8.39 -12.32 1.83
N PRO A 21 -9.09 -13.46 1.57
CA PRO A 21 -8.87 -14.31 0.40
C PRO A 21 -9.03 -13.62 -0.95
N VAL A 22 -9.67 -12.44 -0.93
CA VAL A 22 -9.80 -11.53 -2.04
C VAL A 22 -9.35 -10.16 -1.59
N LEU A 23 -8.24 -9.67 -2.14
CA LEU A 23 -7.64 -8.41 -1.74
C LEU A 23 -7.64 -7.44 -2.93
N LEU A 24 -8.11 -6.21 -2.65
CA LEU A 24 -7.94 -5.07 -3.54
C LEU A 24 -6.74 -4.29 -3.06
N SER A 25 -5.78 -4.03 -3.94
CA SER A 25 -4.59 -3.24 -3.63
C SER A 25 -4.42 -2.13 -4.67
N LEU A 26 -3.91 -1.01 -4.19
CA LEU A 26 -3.50 0.11 -5.02
C LEU A 26 -2.01 0.32 -4.77
N GLU A 27 -1.24 0.26 -5.84
CA GLU A 27 0.19 0.56 -5.82
C GLU A 27 0.39 1.93 -6.47
N HIS A 28 1.09 2.80 -5.76
CA HIS A 28 1.41 4.14 -6.24
C HIS A 28 2.70 4.62 -5.59
N GLU A 29 3.59 5.12 -6.42
CA GLU A 29 4.75 5.92 -6.03
C GLU A 29 4.63 7.29 -6.69
N PRO A 30 5.14 8.38 -6.08
CA PRO A 30 5.09 9.70 -6.69
C PRO A 30 5.72 9.70 -8.09
N CYS A 31 5.05 10.32 -9.05
CA CYS A 31 5.44 10.37 -10.47
C CYS A 31 5.37 9.02 -11.21
N GLU A 32 4.86 7.96 -10.58
CA GLU A 32 4.63 6.66 -11.21
C GLU A 32 3.12 6.43 -11.42
N PRO A 33 2.71 5.66 -12.46
CA PRO A 33 1.31 5.34 -12.68
C PRO A 33 0.71 4.60 -11.48
N LEU A 34 -0.58 4.80 -11.24
CA LEU A 34 -1.32 4.06 -10.24
C LEU A 34 -1.71 2.71 -10.81
N ALA A 35 -1.26 1.63 -10.17
CA ALA A 35 -1.61 0.27 -10.56
C ALA A 35 -2.68 -0.30 -9.62
N LEU A 36 -3.79 -0.77 -10.22
CA LEU A 36 -4.88 -1.41 -9.51
C LEU A 36 -4.72 -2.93 -9.57
N TRP A 37 -4.52 -3.55 -8.42
CA TRP A 37 -4.30 -4.98 -8.29
C TRP A 37 -5.47 -5.68 -7.60
N VAL A 38 -5.79 -6.87 -8.10
CA VAL A 38 -6.72 -7.79 -7.46
C VAL A 38 -6.00 -9.11 -7.22
N VAL A 39 -6.05 -9.58 -5.97
CA VAL A 39 -5.57 -10.91 -5.58
C VAL A 39 -6.77 -11.80 -5.31
N ASN A 40 -6.76 -12.99 -5.90
CA ASN A 40 -7.76 -14.02 -5.73
C ASN A 40 -7.10 -15.31 -5.23
N ASP A 41 -7.12 -15.55 -3.93
CA ASP A 41 -6.63 -16.78 -3.30
C ASP A 41 -7.71 -17.88 -3.23
N THR A 42 -8.89 -17.64 -3.81
CA THR A 42 -9.96 -18.63 -3.87
C THR A 42 -9.72 -19.66 -4.97
N ARG A 43 -10.49 -20.76 -4.93
CA ARG A 43 -10.41 -21.84 -5.93
C ARG A 43 -11.22 -21.57 -7.20
N ASP A 44 -12.06 -20.54 -7.18
CA ASP A 44 -12.98 -20.22 -8.26
C ASP A 44 -12.46 -19.03 -9.07
N VAL A 45 -12.85 -18.98 -10.34
CA VAL A 45 -12.60 -17.81 -11.18
C VAL A 45 -13.50 -16.67 -10.72
N MET A 46 -12.90 -15.51 -10.49
CA MET A 46 -13.60 -14.31 -10.04
C MET A 46 -13.96 -13.43 -11.23
N LYS A 47 -15.21 -12.96 -11.27
CA LYS A 47 -15.70 -11.98 -12.25
C LYS A 47 -16.47 -10.87 -11.56
N GLY A 48 -16.32 -9.66 -12.05
CA GLY A 48 -17.06 -8.50 -11.55
C GLY A 48 -16.51 -7.19 -12.09
N GLN A 49 -16.70 -6.13 -11.31
CA GLN A 49 -16.16 -4.81 -11.61
C GLN A 49 -15.40 -4.26 -10.40
N LEU A 50 -14.33 -3.53 -10.67
CA LEU A 50 -13.58 -2.76 -9.70
C LEU A 50 -13.82 -1.29 -9.99
N ARG A 51 -14.41 -0.58 -9.02
CA ARG A 51 -14.62 0.86 -9.08
C ARG A 51 -13.58 1.58 -8.25
N LEU A 52 -12.87 2.51 -8.88
CA LEU A 52 -12.04 3.50 -8.23
C LEU A 52 -12.86 4.76 -8.04
N ASN A 53 -12.89 5.28 -6.81
CA ASN A 53 -13.41 6.61 -6.51
C ASN A 53 -12.29 7.46 -5.92
N VAL A 54 -12.22 8.72 -6.33
CA VAL A 54 -11.36 9.72 -5.72
C VAL A 54 -12.22 10.82 -5.16
N TYR A 55 -12.00 11.13 -3.90
CA TYR A 55 -12.69 12.17 -3.16
C TYR A 55 -11.71 13.26 -2.75
N THR A 56 -12.19 14.49 -2.60
CA THR A 56 -11.49 15.48 -1.80
C THR A 56 -11.55 15.07 -0.32
N LEU A 57 -10.67 15.64 0.52
CA LEU A 57 -10.79 15.50 1.97
C LEU A 57 -12.12 16.03 2.53
N ASN A 58 -12.83 16.87 1.77
CA ASN A 58 -14.17 17.37 2.12
C ASN A 58 -15.30 16.37 1.76
N GLY A 59 -14.97 15.22 1.17
CA GLY A 59 -15.92 14.19 0.77
C GLY A 59 -16.57 14.39 -0.60
N GLU A 60 -16.18 15.42 -1.36
CA GLU A 60 -16.66 15.62 -2.72
C GLU A 60 -15.99 14.63 -3.67
N LYS A 61 -16.76 13.91 -4.49
CA LYS A 61 -16.22 12.97 -5.48
C LYS A 61 -15.74 13.73 -6.72
N ILE A 62 -14.46 13.54 -7.05
CA ILE A 62 -13.77 14.25 -8.15
C ILE A 62 -13.64 13.36 -9.37
N TYR A 63 -13.34 12.08 -9.14
CA TYR A 63 -13.08 11.11 -10.20
C TYR A 63 -13.71 9.76 -9.86
N SER A 64 -14.17 9.06 -10.89
CA SER A 64 -14.64 7.70 -10.78
C SER A 64 -14.35 6.93 -12.05
N SER A 65 -13.74 5.76 -11.94
CA SER A 65 -13.56 4.81 -13.04
C SER A 65 -14.04 3.43 -12.63
N SER A 66 -14.47 2.63 -13.59
CA SER A 66 -14.90 1.25 -13.36
C SER A 66 -14.24 0.34 -14.39
N HIS A 67 -13.66 -0.75 -13.92
CA HIS A 67 -12.89 -1.69 -14.72
C HIS A 67 -13.45 -3.10 -14.56
N ALA A 68 -13.60 -3.81 -15.68
CA ALA A 68 -14.03 -5.21 -15.66
C ALA A 68 -12.90 -6.08 -15.07
N VAL A 69 -13.26 -6.92 -14.12
CA VAL A 69 -12.34 -7.82 -13.42
C VAL A 69 -12.63 -9.25 -13.84
N GLU A 70 -11.60 -9.94 -14.32
CA GLU A 70 -11.58 -11.39 -14.47
C GLU A 70 -10.23 -11.92 -14.00
N VAL A 71 -10.22 -12.61 -12.86
CA VAL A 71 -9.01 -13.13 -12.22
C VAL A 71 -9.19 -14.61 -11.97
N THR A 72 -8.22 -15.41 -12.43
CA THR A 72 -8.24 -16.85 -12.25
C THR A 72 -8.02 -17.22 -10.79
N SER A 73 -8.36 -18.45 -10.42
CA SER A 73 -8.14 -18.97 -9.06
C SER A 73 -6.67 -18.91 -8.67
N GLN A 74 -6.39 -18.61 -7.39
CA GLN A 74 -5.04 -18.61 -6.80
C GLN A 74 -4.04 -17.73 -7.58
N SER A 75 -4.44 -16.51 -7.94
CA SER A 75 -3.62 -15.60 -8.74
C SER A 75 -3.80 -14.14 -8.35
N SER A 76 -2.81 -13.31 -8.70
CA SER A 76 -2.92 -11.86 -8.69
C SER A 76 -2.89 -11.32 -10.12
N ARG A 77 -3.62 -10.22 -10.36
CA ARG A 77 -3.66 -9.57 -11.67
C ARG A 77 -3.75 -8.06 -11.53
N CYS A 78 -2.94 -7.35 -12.30
CA CYS A 78 -3.10 -5.91 -12.54
C CYS A 78 -4.30 -5.71 -13.48
N ILE A 79 -5.30 -4.98 -13.02
CA ILE A 79 -6.56 -4.73 -13.73
C ILE A 79 -6.45 -3.48 -14.59
N ALA A 80 -5.80 -2.44 -14.08
CA ALA A 80 -5.64 -1.17 -14.78
C ALA A 80 -4.41 -0.42 -14.24
N GLU A 81 -3.77 0.31 -15.15
CA GLU A 81 -2.79 1.33 -14.84
C GLU A 81 -3.39 2.68 -15.24
N LEU A 82 -3.37 3.64 -14.32
CA LEU A 82 -3.96 4.96 -14.51
C LEU A 82 -2.90 6.02 -14.27
N THR A 83 -2.89 7.06 -15.10
CA THR A 83 -1.93 8.15 -14.88
C THR A 83 -2.35 9.01 -13.70
N GLU A 84 -1.38 9.48 -12.92
CA GLU A 84 -1.64 10.34 -11.76
C GLU A 84 -2.40 11.61 -12.17
N VAL A 85 -2.08 12.17 -13.33
CA VAL A 85 -2.72 13.39 -13.88
C VAL A 85 -4.22 13.16 -14.11
N GLU A 86 -4.61 12.01 -14.67
CA GLU A 86 -6.02 11.67 -14.91
C GLU A 86 -6.78 11.43 -13.60
N VAL A 87 -6.14 10.84 -12.60
CA VAL A 87 -6.82 10.47 -11.35
C VAL A 87 -6.94 11.67 -10.39
N LEU A 88 -5.89 12.50 -10.30
CA LEU A 88 -5.86 13.67 -9.41
C LEU A 88 -6.57 14.89 -9.98
N GLN A 89 -6.86 14.92 -11.29
CA GLN A 89 -7.53 16.06 -11.96
C GLN A 89 -6.82 17.41 -11.67
N GLY A 90 -5.49 17.40 -11.63
CA GLY A 90 -4.67 18.59 -11.35
C GLY A 90 -4.55 19.00 -9.88
N ARG A 91 -5.10 18.21 -8.95
CA ARG A 91 -4.93 18.43 -7.50
C ARG A 91 -3.64 17.80 -6.98
N ARG A 92 -3.23 18.23 -5.79
CA ARG A 92 -2.12 17.62 -5.07
C ARG A 92 -2.56 16.29 -4.46
N ALA A 93 -1.68 15.30 -4.48
CA ALA A 93 -1.91 13.96 -3.93
C ALA A 93 -2.32 13.98 -2.43
N GLU A 94 -1.89 14.99 -1.69
CA GLU A 94 -2.20 15.20 -0.26
C GLU A 94 -3.63 15.68 0.02
N GLU A 95 -4.33 16.20 -0.99
CA GLU A 95 -5.68 16.79 -0.83
C GLU A 95 -6.81 15.81 -1.19
N VAL A 96 -6.46 14.58 -1.50
CA VAL A 96 -7.37 13.59 -2.05
C VAL A 96 -7.30 12.26 -1.29
N MET A 97 -8.43 11.56 -1.28
CA MET A 97 -8.57 10.23 -0.72
C MET A 97 -9.11 9.29 -1.79
N VAL A 98 -8.56 8.09 -1.83
CA VAL A 98 -8.92 7.06 -2.79
C VAL A 98 -9.71 5.97 -2.11
N GLU A 99 -10.66 5.43 -2.85
CA GLU A 99 -11.44 4.28 -2.46
C GLU A 99 -11.53 3.28 -3.61
N LEU A 100 -11.29 2.00 -3.31
CA LEU A 100 -11.58 0.89 -4.19
C LEU A 100 -12.78 0.10 -3.68
N VAL A 101 -13.74 -0.12 -4.57
CA VAL A 101 -14.97 -0.85 -4.31
C VAL A 101 -15.11 -1.99 -5.31
N SER A 102 -15.35 -3.19 -4.82
CA SER A 102 -15.70 -4.35 -5.65
C SER A 102 -17.22 -4.40 -5.88
N GLU A 103 -17.62 -4.74 -7.10
CA GLU A 103 -19.01 -5.02 -7.47
C GLU A 103 -19.07 -6.39 -8.16
N GLY A 104 -19.96 -7.25 -7.70
CA GLY A 104 -20.11 -8.62 -8.23
C GLY A 104 -19.22 -9.68 -7.57
N PHE A 105 -18.33 -9.30 -6.64
CA PHE A 105 -17.60 -10.22 -5.77
C PHE A 105 -17.40 -9.62 -4.38
N ALA A 106 -17.19 -10.46 -3.37
CA ALA A 106 -17.00 -10.01 -1.99
C ALA A 106 -15.53 -9.76 -1.69
N ALA A 107 -15.15 -8.50 -1.53
CA ALA A 107 -13.85 -8.09 -1.01
C ALA A 107 -14.02 -6.91 -0.03
N PRO A 108 -13.18 -6.80 1.01
CA PRO A 108 -13.12 -5.61 1.85
C PRO A 108 -12.86 -4.36 1.00
N ARG A 109 -13.53 -3.27 1.37
CA ARG A 109 -13.26 -1.95 0.76
C ARG A 109 -11.86 -1.49 1.17
N LEU A 110 -11.10 -1.00 0.20
CA LEU A 110 -9.83 -0.33 0.45
C LEU A 110 -10.07 1.18 0.43
N THR A 111 -9.60 1.88 1.44
CA THR A 111 -9.56 3.35 1.46
C THR A 111 -8.15 3.76 1.85
N GLY A 112 -7.57 4.71 1.12
CA GLY A 112 -6.19 5.15 1.33
C GLY A 112 -5.97 6.58 0.85
N SER A 113 -4.94 7.23 1.37
CA SER A 113 -4.40 8.50 0.85
C SER A 113 -3.14 8.21 0.02
N PHE A 114 -2.84 9.07 -0.95
CA PHE A 114 -1.60 8.96 -1.74
C PHE A 114 -0.36 9.39 -0.97
N VAL A 115 -0.54 10.30 -0.01
CA VAL A 115 0.55 10.84 0.80
C VAL A 115 0.38 10.36 2.24
N THR A 116 1.50 10.09 2.90
CA THR A 116 1.51 9.89 4.35
C THR A 116 0.96 11.15 5.05
N PRO A 117 0.09 11.04 6.07
CA PRO A 117 -0.50 12.21 6.76
C PRO A 117 0.51 13.17 7.43
N CYS A 118 1.79 12.80 7.46
CA CYS A 118 2.90 13.66 7.83
C CYS A 118 3.57 14.10 6.51
N GLU A 119 3.67 15.41 6.28
CA GLU A 119 3.98 16.10 5.00
C GLU A 119 5.23 15.64 4.19
N THR A 120 5.95 14.60 4.57
CA THR A 120 7.09 14.06 3.81
C THR A 120 7.39 12.61 4.19
N SER A 121 7.16 11.65 3.28
CA SER A 121 7.93 10.41 3.33
C SER A 121 9.32 10.71 2.74
N HIS A 122 10.29 11.02 3.59
CA HIS A 122 11.69 11.05 3.17
C HIS A 122 12.13 9.60 2.95
N ASN A 123 11.75 9.00 1.81
CA ASN A 123 12.35 7.77 1.32
C ASN A 123 13.43 8.17 0.30
N PRO A 124 14.67 8.45 0.73
CA PRO A 124 15.71 8.77 -0.22
C PRO A 124 16.00 7.48 -1.00
N LYS A 125 15.59 7.44 -2.28
CA LYS A 125 15.96 6.35 -3.21
C LYS A 125 17.50 6.16 -3.25
N GLU A 126 18.26 7.19 -2.85
CA GLU A 126 19.66 7.07 -2.45
C GLU A 126 19.75 6.75 -0.94
N GLN A 127 20.05 5.50 -0.59
CA GLN A 127 20.56 5.20 0.74
C GLN A 127 21.68 6.20 1.06
N ALA A 128 21.48 6.96 2.13
CA ALA A 128 22.49 7.80 2.76
C ALA A 128 23.84 7.07 2.79
N LEU A 129 24.73 7.34 1.82
CA LEU A 129 26.09 6.77 1.75
C LEU A 129 26.92 7.11 2.99
N TRP A 130 26.45 8.05 3.81
CA TRP A 130 27.04 8.49 5.07
C TRP A 130 26.61 7.66 6.29
N PHE A 131 25.63 6.76 6.16
CA PHE A 131 25.25 5.78 7.18
C PHE A 131 25.66 4.36 6.74
N GLY A 132 26.89 3.97 7.08
CA GLY A 132 27.38 2.60 6.87
C GLY A 132 27.12 1.72 8.10
N LEU A 133 26.27 0.70 7.98
CA LEU A 133 26.12 -0.34 9.01
C LEU A 133 27.21 -1.40 8.81
N LEU A 134 28.31 -1.29 9.55
CA LEU A 134 29.38 -2.28 9.54
C LEU A 134 29.08 -3.39 10.54
N ARG A 135 28.89 -4.62 10.04
CA ARG A 135 28.68 -5.80 10.86
C ARG A 135 30.03 -6.40 11.24
N VAL A 136 30.54 -6.05 12.42
CA VAL A 136 31.78 -6.66 12.94
C VAL A 136 31.45 -7.98 13.63
N ARG A 137 32.01 -9.09 13.14
CA ARG A 137 31.97 -10.37 13.87
C ARG A 137 33.16 -10.40 14.83
N SER A 138 32.92 -10.18 16.11
CA SER A 138 33.92 -10.49 17.14
C SER A 138 34.03 -12.02 17.25
N PRO A 139 35.22 -12.62 17.13
CA PRO A 139 35.38 -14.06 17.35
C PRO A 139 35.30 -14.45 18.85
N LEU A 140 35.21 -13.47 19.75
CA LEU A 140 35.18 -13.70 21.21
C LEU A 140 33.80 -13.49 21.85
N LEU A 141 32.79 -13.03 21.10
CA LEU A 141 31.42 -12.82 21.60
C LEU A 141 30.42 -13.45 20.62
N THR A 142 29.51 -14.26 21.15
CA THR A 142 28.46 -14.99 20.39
C THR A 142 27.42 -14.08 19.72
N GLU A 143 27.45 -12.77 19.99
CA GLU A 143 26.48 -11.81 19.46
C GLU A 143 27.15 -10.71 18.61
N SER A 144 26.45 -10.31 17.54
CA SER A 144 26.87 -9.22 16.65
C SER A 144 26.37 -7.88 17.16
N LEU A 145 27.30 -6.96 17.46
CA LEU A 145 26.99 -5.59 17.85
C LEU A 145 26.93 -4.68 16.61
N LEU A 146 25.90 -3.84 16.55
CA LEU A 146 25.69 -2.82 15.54
C LEU A 146 26.28 -1.49 16.04
N PHE A 147 27.20 -0.90 15.27
CA PHE A 147 27.79 0.40 15.58
C PHE A 147 27.38 1.44 14.53
N SER A 148 27.05 2.64 14.99
CA SER A 148 26.86 3.84 14.17
C SER A 148 27.96 4.85 14.51
N LEU A 149 28.67 5.36 13.50
CA LEU A 149 29.65 6.45 13.68
C LEU A 149 29.03 7.77 13.21
N PRO A 150 28.88 8.79 14.06
CA PRO A 150 28.60 10.14 13.59
C PRO A 150 29.87 10.74 12.97
N GLN A 151 29.69 11.65 12.00
CA GLN A 151 30.78 12.33 11.32
C GLN A 151 31.53 13.24 12.33
N GLY A 152 32.84 13.04 12.46
CA GLY A 152 33.72 13.98 13.15
C GLY A 152 33.71 15.33 12.42
N THR A 153 33.78 16.41 13.20
CA THR A 153 33.87 17.82 12.74
C THR A 153 34.97 18.04 11.72
#